data_AF-A0A0M2RXN8-F1
#
_entry.id   AF-A0A0M2RXN8-F1
#
_cell.length_a   1.000
_cell.length_b   1.000
_cell.length_c   1.000
_cell.angle_alpha   90.00
_cell.angle_beta   90.00
_cell.angle_gamma   90.00
#
_symmetry.space_group_name_H-M   'P 1'
#
loop_
_entity.id
_entity.type
_entity.pdbx_description
1 polymer ?
#
loop_
_entity_poly.entity_id
_entity_poly.type
_entity_poly.pdbx_seq_one_letter_code
_entity_poly.pdbx_strand_id
1 'polypeptide(L)'
;MSQPERPPSVRRDELLESAYRYALAHGLAELSLRPLAAAIGSSPRVLLFLFGSKDELVRALLGRARADELAALRRVREAGGADDLAAAVRATWGWLVDPAHRPMLVLWTQAYARSLSEPDGPWAGFARQTVEDWLGLLAEVAGGAGEGGADAALGLALLRGALLDLLATGDAERTTAVVERYLGLLAAATR
;
A
#
# COMPACT_ATOMS: atom_id res chain seq x y z
N MET A 1 -4.93 -42.00 5.34
CA MET A 1 -3.71 -41.30 5.75
C MET A 1 -4.10 -39.88 6.13
N SER A 2 -4.29 -39.62 7.42
CA SER A 2 -4.64 -38.30 7.93
C SER A 2 -3.41 -37.40 7.86
N GLN A 3 -3.50 -36.25 7.19
CA GLN A 3 -2.45 -35.24 7.25
C GLN A 3 -2.34 -34.74 8.70
N PRO A 4 -1.11 -34.49 9.21
CA PRO A 4 -0.95 -33.88 10.51
C PRO A 4 -1.61 -32.48 10.51
N GLU A 5 -2.44 -32.20 11.51
CA GLU A 5 -3.02 -30.86 11.70
C GLU A 5 -1.88 -29.85 11.88
N ARG A 6 -1.69 -28.97 10.88
CA ARG A 6 -0.71 -27.89 10.99
C ARG A 6 -1.11 -26.96 12.13
N PRO A 7 -0.14 -26.40 12.88
CA PRO A 7 -0.45 -25.44 13.94
C PRO A 7 -1.28 -24.27 13.39
N PRO A 8 -2.27 -23.76 14.15
CA PRO A 8 -3.21 -22.76 13.67
C PRO A 8 -2.58 -21.50 13.05
N SER A 9 -1.39 -21.10 13.51
CA SER A 9 -0.65 -19.95 12.97
C SER A 9 -0.19 -20.16 11.53
N VAL A 10 0.44 -21.30 11.21
CA VAL A 10 0.92 -21.61 9.86
C VAL A 10 -0.25 -21.67 8.88
N ARG A 11 -1.36 -22.29 9.28
CA ARG A 11 -2.55 -22.38 8.42
C ARG A 11 -3.21 -21.01 8.21
N ARG A 12 -3.23 -20.17 9.25
CA ARG A 12 -3.74 -18.80 9.16
C ARG A 12 -2.93 -17.97 8.17
N ASP A 13 -1.61 -18.05 8.22
CA ASP A 13 -0.72 -17.27 7.36
C ASP A 13 -0.83 -17.72 5.89
N GLU A 14 -0.87 -19.04 5.63
CA GLU A 14 -1.10 -19.59 4.28
C GLU A 14 -2.42 -19.09 3.65
N LEU A 15 -3.48 -19.07 4.46
CA LEU A 15 -4.79 -18.60 4.01
C LEU A 15 -4.84 -17.09 3.87
N LEU A 16 -4.10 -16.34 4.69
CA LEU A 16 -3.96 -14.89 4.54
C LEU A 16 -3.25 -14.55 3.23
N GLU A 17 -2.14 -15.20 2.89
CA GLU A 17 -1.43 -14.96 1.62
C GLU A 17 -2.30 -15.33 0.41
N SER A 18 -3.04 -16.43 0.50
CA SER A 18 -3.95 -16.84 -0.58
C SER A 18 -5.12 -15.87 -0.73
N ALA A 19 -5.69 -15.40 0.38
CA ALA A 19 -6.74 -14.41 0.37
C ALA A 19 -6.25 -13.03 -0.10
N TYR A 20 -5.01 -12.67 0.21
CA TYR A 20 -4.37 -11.44 -0.27
C TYR A 20 -4.22 -11.46 -1.79
N ARG A 21 -3.71 -12.56 -2.37
CA ARG A 21 -3.64 -12.72 -3.83
C ARG A 21 -5.02 -12.67 -4.49
N TYR A 22 -6.04 -13.25 -3.85
CA TYR A 22 -7.41 -13.14 -4.32
C TYR A 22 -7.90 -11.69 -4.31
N ALA A 23 -7.66 -10.95 -3.21
CA ALA A 23 -8.04 -9.55 -3.05
C ALA A 23 -7.34 -8.61 -4.05
N LEU A 24 -6.07 -8.88 -4.40
CA LEU A 24 -5.39 -8.12 -5.45
C LEU A 24 -6.06 -8.26 -6.82
N ALA A 25 -6.63 -9.43 -7.12
CA ALA A 25 -7.28 -9.70 -8.40
C ALA A 25 -8.76 -9.26 -8.44
N HIS A 26 -9.46 -9.28 -7.30
CA HIS A 26 -10.92 -9.07 -7.26
C HIS A 26 -11.35 -7.83 -6.45
N GLY A 27 -10.41 -7.14 -5.79
CA GLY A 27 -10.69 -6.05 -4.87
C GLY A 27 -11.22 -6.50 -3.50
N LEU A 28 -11.33 -5.55 -2.57
CA LEU A 28 -11.87 -5.82 -1.22
C LEU A 28 -13.33 -5.37 -1.06
N ALA A 29 -13.82 -4.43 -1.88
CA ALA A 29 -15.16 -3.85 -1.73
C ALA A 29 -16.29 -4.89 -1.89
N GLU A 30 -16.11 -5.87 -2.78
CA GLU A 30 -17.07 -6.94 -3.04
C GLU A 30 -16.65 -8.27 -2.37
N LEU A 31 -15.66 -8.23 -1.48
CA LEU A 31 -15.12 -9.43 -0.86
C LEU A 31 -16.23 -10.14 -0.06
N SER A 32 -16.53 -11.36 -0.45
CA SER A 32 -17.48 -12.23 0.22
C SER A 32 -16.80 -13.54 0.60
N LEU A 33 -17.11 -14.03 1.81
CA LEU A 33 -16.41 -15.19 2.39
C LEU A 33 -16.60 -16.46 1.56
N ARG A 34 -17.75 -16.63 0.88
CA ARG A 34 -18.06 -17.83 0.09
C ARG A 34 -17.18 -17.93 -1.17
N PRO A 35 -17.19 -16.96 -2.11
CA PRO A 35 -16.28 -16.94 -3.25
C PRO A 35 -14.81 -16.98 -2.85
N LEU A 36 -14.41 -16.18 -1.85
CA LEU A 36 -13.03 -16.18 -1.36
C LEU A 36 -12.62 -17.58 -0.88
N ALA A 37 -13.39 -18.18 0.01
CA ALA A 37 -13.07 -19.49 0.57
C ALA A 37 -12.97 -20.57 -0.51
N ALA A 38 -13.90 -20.57 -1.47
CA ALA A 38 -13.86 -21.49 -2.60
C ALA A 38 -12.58 -21.31 -3.44
N ALA A 39 -12.21 -20.06 -3.74
CA ALA A 39 -11.04 -19.73 -4.55
C ALA A 39 -9.71 -20.13 -3.90
N ILE A 40 -9.62 -20.09 -2.57
CA ILE A 40 -8.40 -20.42 -1.82
C ILE A 40 -8.40 -21.85 -1.24
N GLY A 41 -9.36 -22.69 -1.63
CA GLY A 41 -9.45 -24.08 -1.16
C GLY A 41 -9.73 -24.21 0.34
N SER A 42 -10.65 -23.39 0.86
CA SER A 42 -11.06 -23.34 2.27
C SER A 42 -12.59 -23.30 2.39
N SER A 43 -13.10 -23.03 3.60
CA SER A 43 -14.53 -22.79 3.84
C SER A 43 -14.76 -21.48 4.61
N PRO A 44 -15.92 -20.83 4.48
CA PRO A 44 -16.25 -19.66 5.29
C PRO A 44 -16.13 -19.91 6.79
N ARG A 45 -16.48 -21.12 7.25
CA ARG A 45 -16.35 -21.53 8.65
C ARG A 45 -14.89 -21.54 9.11
N VAL A 46 -13.97 -22.08 8.30
CA VAL A 46 -12.54 -22.11 8.62
C VAL A 46 -11.96 -20.70 8.66
N LEU A 47 -12.35 -19.83 7.71
CA LEU A 47 -11.92 -18.44 7.71
C LEU A 47 -12.40 -17.70 8.97
N LEU A 48 -13.67 -17.83 9.33
CA LEU A 48 -14.20 -17.21 10.55
C LEU A 48 -13.55 -17.79 11.81
N PHE A 49 -13.22 -19.09 11.83
CA PHE A 49 -12.50 -19.70 12.94
C PHE A 49 -11.08 -19.10 13.12
N LEU A 50 -10.34 -18.89 12.03
CA LEU A 50 -8.95 -18.41 12.08
C LEU A 50 -8.81 -16.90 12.24
N PHE A 51 -9.75 -16.13 11.70
CA PHE A 51 -9.71 -14.67 11.71
C PHE A 51 -10.71 -14.05 12.69
N GLY A 52 -11.64 -14.83 13.26
CA GLY A 52 -12.65 -14.37 14.21
C GLY A 52 -13.89 -13.78 13.52
N SER A 53 -13.71 -12.84 12.58
CA SER A 53 -14.81 -12.22 11.85
C SER A 53 -14.40 -11.87 10.40
N LYS A 54 -15.40 -11.49 9.59
CA LYS A 54 -15.12 -10.92 8.25
C LYS A 54 -14.32 -9.63 8.37
N ASP A 55 -14.65 -8.79 9.34
CA ASP A 55 -13.98 -7.50 9.54
C ASP A 55 -12.51 -7.69 9.94
N GLU A 56 -12.24 -8.64 10.84
CA GLU A 56 -10.87 -8.98 11.23
C GLU A 56 -10.07 -9.62 10.09
N LEU A 57 -10.71 -10.39 9.21
CA LEU A 57 -10.08 -10.85 7.97
C LEU A 57 -9.74 -9.65 7.05
N VAL A 58 -10.64 -8.69 6.89
CA VAL A 58 -10.37 -7.47 6.10
C VAL A 58 -9.21 -6.68 6.72
N ARG A 59 -9.20 -6.47 8.04
CA ARG A 59 -8.06 -5.82 8.74
C ARG A 59 -6.74 -6.56 8.49
N ALA A 60 -6.75 -7.90 8.57
CA ALA A 60 -5.55 -8.70 8.30
C ALA A 60 -5.07 -8.54 6.85
N LEU A 61 -5.98 -8.51 5.87
CA LEU A 61 -5.67 -8.28 4.47
C LEU A 61 -5.10 -6.87 4.23
N LEU A 62 -5.67 -5.86 4.89
CA LEU A 62 -5.16 -4.49 4.83
C LEU A 62 -3.75 -4.39 5.44
N GLY A 63 -3.53 -5.00 6.60
CA GLY A 63 -2.22 -5.05 7.22
C GLY A 63 -1.18 -5.72 6.32
N ARG A 64 -1.56 -6.83 5.66
CA ARG A 64 -0.69 -7.52 4.71
C ARG A 64 -0.39 -6.68 3.47
N ALA A 65 -1.38 -5.99 2.91
CA ALA A 65 -1.21 -5.10 1.77
C ALA A 65 -0.24 -3.95 2.10
N ARG A 66 -0.37 -3.35 3.29
CA ARG A 66 0.54 -2.30 3.78
C ARG A 66 1.95 -2.83 3.99
N ALA A 67 2.10 -4.03 4.56
CA ALA A 67 3.41 -4.64 4.70
C ALA A 67 4.09 -4.86 3.34
N ASP A 68 3.34 -5.26 2.31
CA ASP A 68 3.85 -5.42 0.94
C ASP A 68 4.35 -4.10 0.35
N GLU A 69 3.51 -3.07 0.44
CA GLU A 69 3.80 -1.73 -0.04
C GLU A 69 5.05 -1.14 0.64
N LEU A 70 5.11 -1.18 1.98
CA LEU A 70 6.27 -0.69 2.72
C LEU A 70 7.55 -1.47 2.41
N ALA A 71 7.46 -2.79 2.24
CA ALA A 71 8.61 -3.61 1.86
C ALA A 71 9.09 -3.30 0.43
N ALA A 72 8.18 -2.97 -0.49
CA ALA A 72 8.54 -2.54 -1.84
C ALA A 72 9.22 -1.17 -1.84
N LEU A 73 8.64 -0.19 -1.12
CA LEU A 73 9.21 1.16 -1.00
C LEU A 73 10.61 1.16 -0.38
N ARG A 74 10.84 0.34 0.67
CA ARG A 74 12.17 0.18 1.27
C ARG A 74 13.19 -0.35 0.26
N ARG A 75 12.85 -1.42 -0.47
CA ARG A 75 13.74 -1.99 -1.51
C ARG A 75 14.06 -1.00 -2.62
N VAL A 76 13.07 -0.21 -3.04
CA VAL A 76 13.25 0.84 -4.05
C VAL A 76 14.21 1.93 -3.58
N ARG A 77 14.10 2.35 -2.31
CA ARG A 77 15.02 3.33 -1.70
C ARG A 77 16.45 2.78 -1.57
N GLU A 78 16.57 1.53 -1.10
CA GLU A 78 17.86 0.86 -0.94
C GLU A 78 18.58 0.67 -2.28
N ALA A 79 17.87 0.27 -3.33
CA ALA A 79 18.44 0.08 -4.66
C ALA A 79 18.72 1.39 -5.40
N GLY A 80 17.92 2.44 -5.15
CA GLY A 80 17.99 3.72 -5.85
C GLY A 80 19.07 4.68 -5.37
N GLY A 81 19.83 4.34 -4.32
CA GLY A 81 20.82 5.25 -3.73
C GLY A 81 20.15 6.56 -3.29
N ALA A 82 19.10 6.45 -2.47
CA ALA A 82 18.30 7.57 -2.00
C ALA A 82 19.09 8.43 -0.99
N ASP A 83 20.14 9.09 -1.47
CA ASP A 83 21.06 9.93 -0.70
C ASP A 83 20.40 11.27 -0.32
N ASP A 84 19.33 11.65 -1.03
CA ASP A 84 18.50 12.81 -0.73
C ASP A 84 17.01 12.53 -1.00
N LEU A 85 16.15 13.47 -0.57
CA LEU A 85 14.70 13.39 -0.73
C LEU A 85 14.27 13.36 -2.21
N ALA A 86 14.96 14.06 -3.11
CA ALA A 86 14.59 14.10 -4.51
C ALA A 86 14.82 12.75 -5.20
N ALA A 87 15.94 12.10 -4.91
CA ALA A 87 16.24 10.73 -5.33
C ALA A 87 15.22 9.74 -4.75
N ALA A 88 14.86 9.88 -3.47
CA ALA A 88 13.86 9.03 -2.84
C ALA A 88 12.47 9.15 -3.50
N VAL A 89 12.02 10.38 -3.77
CA VAL A 89 10.74 10.65 -4.45
C VAL A 89 10.76 10.10 -5.88
N ARG A 90 11.86 10.30 -6.62
CA ARG A 90 12.01 9.78 -7.99
C ARG A 90 11.98 8.26 -8.03
N ALA A 91 12.76 7.60 -7.17
CA ALA A 91 12.79 6.14 -7.10
C ALA A 91 11.39 5.59 -6.76
N THR A 92 10.73 6.21 -5.78
CA THR A 92 9.38 5.83 -5.39
C THR A 92 8.37 6.01 -6.52
N TRP A 93 8.46 7.11 -7.27
CA TRP A 93 7.61 7.33 -8.43
C TRP A 93 7.83 6.29 -9.52
N GLY A 94 9.08 5.95 -9.81
CA GLY A 94 9.44 4.89 -10.76
C GLY A 94 8.79 3.54 -10.42
N TRP A 95 8.64 3.24 -9.13
CA TRP A 95 7.87 2.09 -8.67
C TRP A 95 6.36 2.30 -8.82
N LEU A 96 5.81 3.44 -8.39
CA LEU A 96 4.36 3.71 -8.48
C LEU A 96 3.83 3.67 -9.93
N VAL A 97 4.63 4.09 -10.91
CA VAL A 97 4.22 4.18 -12.31
C VAL A 97 4.29 2.84 -13.05
N ASP A 98 4.96 1.82 -12.49
CA ASP A 98 5.05 0.50 -13.11
C ASP A 98 3.66 -0.19 -13.12
N PRO A 99 3.13 -0.57 -14.31
CA PRO A 99 1.85 -1.26 -14.42
C PRO A 99 1.73 -2.55 -13.58
N ALA A 100 2.85 -3.21 -13.26
CA ALA A 100 2.87 -4.41 -12.43
C ALA A 100 2.32 -4.17 -11.02
N HIS A 101 2.38 -2.93 -10.52
CA HIS A 101 1.93 -2.57 -9.17
C HIS A 101 0.49 -2.04 -9.14
N ARG A 102 -0.12 -1.81 -10.31
CA ARG A 102 -1.47 -1.24 -10.43
C ARG A 102 -2.54 -1.97 -9.58
N PRO A 103 -2.65 -3.31 -9.56
CA PRO A 103 -3.70 -3.98 -8.78
C PRO A 103 -3.61 -3.67 -7.27
N MET A 104 -2.39 -3.67 -6.73
CA MET A 104 -2.13 -3.33 -5.34
C MET A 104 -2.42 -1.85 -5.06
N LEU A 105 -2.04 -0.95 -5.96
CA LEU A 105 -2.30 0.49 -5.81
C LEU A 105 -3.80 0.82 -5.85
N VAL A 106 -4.57 0.17 -6.73
CA VAL A 106 -6.04 0.29 -6.76
C VAL A 106 -6.65 -0.20 -5.45
N LEU A 107 -6.19 -1.36 -4.94
CA LEU A 107 -6.66 -1.89 -3.66
C LEU A 107 -6.40 -0.92 -2.51
N TRP A 108 -5.20 -0.34 -2.49
CA TRP A 108 -4.82 0.68 -1.52
C TRP A 108 -5.71 1.93 -1.61
N THR A 109 -5.98 2.45 -2.82
CA THR A 109 -6.83 3.64 -2.99
C THR A 109 -8.26 3.38 -2.50
N GLN A 110 -8.81 2.18 -2.75
CA GLN A 110 -10.13 1.79 -2.24
C GLN A 110 -10.15 1.76 -0.70
N ALA A 111 -9.14 1.15 -0.08
CA ALA A 111 -9.03 1.07 1.37
C ALA A 111 -8.85 2.45 2.01
N TYR A 112 -8.07 3.33 1.37
CA TYR A 112 -7.88 4.71 1.79
C TYR A 112 -9.20 5.48 1.79
N ALA A 113 -9.94 5.45 0.68
CA ALA A 113 -11.23 6.13 0.57
C ALA A 113 -12.26 5.58 1.59
N ARG A 114 -12.33 4.25 1.75
CA ARG A 114 -13.21 3.61 2.75
C ARG A 114 -12.86 4.03 4.17
N SER A 115 -11.58 4.07 4.52
CA SER A 115 -11.14 4.54 5.84
C SER A 115 -11.55 5.99 6.15
N LEU A 116 -11.76 6.83 5.14
CA LEU A 116 -12.22 8.21 5.32
C LEU A 116 -13.74 8.31 5.46
N SER A 117 -14.49 7.46 4.75
CA SER A 117 -15.96 7.46 4.76
C SER A 117 -16.57 6.55 5.84
N GLU A 118 -15.83 5.54 6.28
CA GLU A 118 -16.20 4.57 7.30
C GLU A 118 -15.15 4.66 8.43
N PRO A 119 -15.28 5.64 9.35
CA PRO A 119 -14.31 5.84 10.42
C PRO A 119 -14.31 4.69 11.45
N ASP A 120 -15.40 3.92 11.49
CA ASP A 120 -15.56 2.70 12.28
C ASP A 120 -15.48 1.45 11.38
N GLY A 121 -15.35 0.27 11.99
CA GLY A 121 -15.34 -0.99 11.24
C GLY A 121 -13.96 -1.33 10.66
N PRO A 122 -13.88 -2.20 9.63
CA PRO A 122 -12.63 -2.86 9.24
C PRO A 122 -11.57 -1.96 8.60
N TRP A 123 -11.96 -0.79 8.10
CA TRP A 123 -11.07 0.17 7.44
C TRP A 123 -10.51 1.23 8.37
N ALA A 124 -11.02 1.30 9.61
CA ALA A 124 -10.71 2.34 10.57
C ALA A 124 -9.18 2.53 10.74
N GLY A 125 -8.73 3.78 10.63
CA GLY A 125 -7.33 4.16 10.83
C GLY A 125 -6.40 3.90 9.64
N PHE A 126 -6.81 3.17 8.61
CA PHE A 126 -5.92 2.81 7.49
C PHE A 126 -5.34 4.04 6.78
N ALA A 127 -6.17 5.05 6.49
CA ALA A 127 -5.71 6.28 5.83
C ALA A 127 -4.71 7.08 6.67
N ARG A 128 -4.92 7.13 7.99
CA ARG A 128 -4.04 7.83 8.94
C ARG A 128 -2.69 7.12 9.07
N GLN A 129 -2.72 5.82 9.37
CA GLN A 129 -1.53 4.97 9.43
C GLN A 129 -0.71 5.12 8.14
N THR A 130 -1.42 5.20 7.01
CA THR A 130 -0.80 5.38 5.71
C THR A 130 -0.04 6.69 5.54
N VAL A 131 -0.55 7.78 6.08
CA VAL A 131 0.15 9.06 6.12
C VAL A 131 1.38 8.97 7.02
N GLU A 132 1.22 8.43 8.22
CA GLU A 132 2.29 8.33 9.22
C GLU A 132 3.47 7.50 8.71
N ASP A 133 3.23 6.33 8.13
CA ASP A 133 4.29 5.46 7.62
C ASP A 133 5.08 6.13 6.49
N TRP A 134 4.37 6.76 5.55
CA TRP A 134 4.99 7.42 4.39
C TRP A 134 5.79 8.66 4.79
N LEU A 135 5.27 9.47 5.72
CA LEU A 135 6.01 10.60 6.27
C LEU A 135 7.25 10.13 7.02
N GLY A 136 7.17 9.04 7.78
CA GLY A 136 8.33 8.44 8.44
C GLY A 136 9.42 8.06 7.44
N LEU A 137 9.07 7.34 6.37
CA LEU A 137 10.01 6.92 5.34
C LEU A 137 10.68 8.10 4.60
N LEU A 138 9.93 9.17 4.33
CA LEU A 138 10.45 10.35 3.62
C LEU A 138 11.24 11.29 4.56
N ALA A 139 10.86 11.40 5.83
CA ALA A 139 11.58 12.21 6.80
C ALA A 139 12.98 11.66 7.13
N GLU A 140 13.16 10.34 7.06
CA GLU A 140 14.47 9.68 7.22
C GLU A 140 15.52 10.20 6.23
N VAL A 141 15.12 10.51 4.99
CA VAL A 141 16.01 11.02 3.92
C VAL A 141 16.06 12.55 3.86
N ALA A 142 15.06 13.23 4.44
CA ALA A 142 14.98 14.69 4.47
C ALA A 142 15.74 15.35 5.65
N GLY A 143 16.47 14.56 6.46
CA GLY A 143 17.27 15.10 7.57
C GLY A 143 16.54 15.29 8.89
N GLY A 144 15.34 14.72 9.07
CA GLY A 144 14.59 14.74 10.33
C GLY A 144 13.60 15.90 10.51
N ALA A 145 13.20 16.17 11.76
CA ALA A 145 12.15 17.15 12.07
C ALA A 145 12.61 18.61 11.86
N GLY A 146 11.74 19.45 11.26
CA GLY A 146 12.04 20.83 10.85
C GLY A 146 11.58 21.08 9.42
N GLU A 147 12.36 21.82 8.62
CA GLU A 147 12.14 22.01 7.18
C GLU A 147 12.03 20.67 6.44
N GLY A 148 12.82 19.66 6.82
CA GLY A 148 12.75 18.30 6.29
C GLY A 148 11.40 17.61 6.47
N GLY A 149 10.63 17.99 7.50
CA GLY A 149 9.26 17.50 7.69
C GLY A 149 8.27 18.10 6.69
N ALA A 150 8.43 19.39 6.35
CA ALA A 150 7.62 20.04 5.34
C ALA A 150 7.94 19.50 3.94
N ASP A 151 9.22 19.28 3.64
CA ASP A 151 9.66 18.72 2.37
C ASP A 151 9.19 17.27 2.18
N ALA A 152 9.26 16.44 3.23
CA ALA A 152 8.70 15.09 3.22
C ALA A 152 7.18 15.10 2.94
N ALA A 153 6.44 16.03 3.56
CA ALA A 153 5.01 16.19 3.32
C ALA A 153 4.69 16.66 1.90
N LEU A 154 5.50 17.56 1.34
CA LEU A 154 5.40 18.01 -0.04
C LEU A 154 5.64 16.86 -1.03
N GLY A 155 6.70 16.08 -0.83
CA GLY A 155 6.97 14.88 -1.63
C GLY A 155 5.84 13.87 -1.58
N LEU A 156 5.27 13.62 -0.39
CA LEU A 156 4.11 12.74 -0.23
C LEU A 156 2.87 13.26 -0.98
N ALA A 157 2.60 14.57 -0.89
CA ALA A 157 1.47 15.18 -1.57
C ALA A 157 1.59 15.06 -3.09
N LEU A 158 2.78 15.31 -3.64
CA LEU A 158 3.08 15.13 -5.06
C LEU A 158 2.83 13.68 -5.51
N LEU A 159 3.44 12.71 -4.82
CA LEU A 159 3.35 11.29 -5.17
C LEU A 159 1.90 10.80 -5.14
N ARG A 160 1.11 11.19 -4.14
CA ARG A 160 -0.30 10.81 -4.04
C ARG A 160 -1.16 11.45 -5.13
N GLY A 161 -0.96 12.74 -5.40
CA GLY A 161 -1.69 13.43 -6.46
C GLY A 161 -1.42 12.78 -7.83
N ALA A 162 -0.14 12.59 -8.15
CA ALA A 162 0.28 11.94 -9.40
C ALA A 162 -0.21 10.50 -9.50
N LEU A 163 -0.20 9.74 -8.40
CA LEU A 163 -0.73 8.37 -8.36
C LEU A 163 -2.23 8.32 -8.65
N LEU A 164 -3.02 9.19 -8.02
CA LEU A 164 -4.47 9.22 -8.24
C LEU A 164 -4.80 9.56 -9.70
N ASP A 165 -4.11 10.56 -10.26
CA ASP A 165 -4.22 10.92 -11.67
C ASP A 165 -3.82 9.76 -12.60
N LEU A 166 -2.74 9.06 -12.29
CA LEU A 166 -2.28 7.89 -13.03
C LEU A 166 -3.32 6.77 -13.02
N LEU A 167 -3.86 6.45 -11.85
CA LEU A 167 -4.87 5.39 -11.71
C LEU A 167 -6.15 5.73 -12.48
N ALA A 168 -6.55 7.00 -12.47
CA ALA A 168 -7.75 7.49 -13.14
C ALA A 168 -7.60 7.58 -14.67
N THR A 169 -6.43 8.00 -15.17
CA THR A 169 -6.24 8.33 -16.59
C THR A 169 -5.40 7.31 -17.36
N GLY A 170 -4.53 6.56 -16.68
CA GLY A 170 -3.51 5.72 -17.29
C GLY A 170 -2.34 6.49 -17.92
N ASP A 171 -2.30 7.82 -17.77
CA ASP A 171 -1.31 8.68 -18.41
C ASP A 171 0.00 8.74 -17.62
N ALA A 172 0.82 7.71 -17.80
CA ALA A 172 2.13 7.58 -17.17
C ALA A 172 3.11 8.68 -17.59
N GLU A 173 3.03 9.15 -18.84
CA GLU A 173 3.93 10.17 -19.37
C GLU A 173 3.68 11.52 -18.71
N ARG A 174 2.41 11.99 -18.69
CA ARG A 174 2.05 13.27 -18.07
C ARG A 174 2.33 13.26 -16.57
N THR A 175 1.95 12.19 -15.88
CA THR A 175 2.13 12.10 -14.43
C THR A 175 3.61 12.03 -14.04
N THR A 176 4.44 11.33 -14.83
CA THR A 176 5.90 11.36 -14.65
C THR A 176 6.50 12.72 -14.93
N ALA A 177 6.06 13.40 -15.99
CA ALA A 177 6.53 14.75 -16.30
C ALA A 177 6.21 15.75 -15.17
N VAL A 178 5.06 15.62 -14.50
CA VAL A 178 4.70 16.43 -13.32
C VAL A 178 5.68 16.19 -12.17
N VAL A 179 5.97 14.93 -11.86
CA VAL A 179 6.91 14.57 -10.78
C VAL A 179 8.30 15.12 -11.07
N GLU A 180 8.84 14.86 -12.26
CA GLU A 180 10.18 15.32 -12.64
C GLU A 180 10.29 16.85 -12.66
N ARG A 181 9.26 17.55 -13.15
CA ARG A 181 9.22 19.01 -13.12
C ARG A 181 9.26 19.54 -11.69
N TYR A 182 8.49 18.95 -10.78
CA TYR A 182 8.48 19.37 -9.38
C TYR A 182 9.84 19.17 -8.70
N LEU A 183 10.48 18.02 -8.94
CA LEU A 183 11.83 17.76 -8.43
C LEU A 183 12.86 18.76 -8.98
N GLY A 184 12.73 19.16 -10.25
CA GLY A 184 13.57 20.22 -10.83
C GLY A 184 13.38 21.59 -10.15
N LEU A 185 12.16 21.93 -9.75
CA LEU A 185 11.87 23.18 -9.02
C LEU A 185 12.47 23.17 -7.62
N LEU A 186 12.38 22.05 -6.89
CA LEU A 186 12.98 21.92 -5.57
C LEU A 186 14.50 22.08 -5.62
N ALA A 187 15.17 21.44 -6.58
CA ALA A 187 16.63 21.54 -6.77
C ALA A 187 17.10 22.93 -7.24
N ALA A 188 16.21 23.77 -7.75
CA ALA A 188 16.50 25.16 -8.09
C ALA A 188 16.30 26.09 -6.90
N ALA A 189 15.38 25.78 -5.97
CA ALA A 189 15.11 26.57 -4.78
C ALA A 189 16.16 26.39 -3.67
N THR A 190 16.90 25.28 -3.68
CA THR A 190 17.99 24.98 -2.73
C THR A 190 19.37 25.47 -3.20
N ARG A 191 19.45 26.09 -4.39
CA ARG A 191 20.66 26.72 -4.94
C ARG A 191 20.64 28.23 -4.76
#